data_AF-A0A956S581-F1
#
_entry.id   AF-A0A956S581-F1
#
_cell.length_a   1.000
_cell.length_b   1.000
_cell.length_c   1.000
_cell.angle_alpha   90.00
_cell.angle_beta   90.00
_cell.angle_gamma   90.00
#
_symmetry.space_group_name_H-M   'P 1'
#
loop_
_entity.id
_entity.type
_entity.pdbx_description
1 polymer ?
#
loop_
_entity_poly.entity_id
_entity_poly.type
_entity_poly.pdbx_seq_one_letter_code
_entity_poly.pdbx_strand_id
1 'polypeptide(L)'
;MPKIMSKLVFIDDSGDPGFKFAKGSSRFFVFALICFEDKSHAHNISNALRQLKTQLGKGNEFEFKSSKTGSSHKIEFWNTVNRYNYSISTIVVHKEHFRNKSIITNPEHFYNYVLQHTINNNRKFLE
;
A
#
# COMPACT_ATOMS: atom_id res chain seq x y z
N MET A 1 0.55 -21.09 -27.01
CA MET A 1 -0.31 -20.01 -26.47
C MET A 1 0.55 -19.15 -25.57
N PRO A 2 0.55 -17.81 -25.68
CA PRO A 2 1.23 -16.98 -24.70
C PRO A 2 0.54 -17.19 -23.35
N LYS A 3 1.33 -17.56 -22.34
CA LYS A 3 0.86 -17.69 -20.97
C LYS A 3 0.53 -16.28 -20.51
N ILE A 4 -0.75 -15.96 -20.29
CA ILE A 4 -1.13 -14.71 -19.64
C ILE A 4 -0.56 -14.81 -18.22
N MET A 5 0.57 -14.17 -17.98
CA MET A 5 1.15 -14.07 -16.64
C MET A 5 0.25 -13.11 -15.86
N SER A 6 -0.65 -13.66 -15.05
CA SER A 6 -1.45 -12.83 -14.16
C SER A 6 -0.59 -12.41 -12.97
N LYS A 7 -0.21 -11.14 -12.90
CA LYS A 7 0.43 -10.58 -11.72
C LYS A 7 -0.55 -10.55 -10.55
N LEU A 8 -0.03 -10.56 -9.33
CA LEU A 8 -0.81 -10.28 -8.13
C LEU A 8 -0.44 -8.90 -7.61
N VAL A 9 -1.45 -8.02 -7.49
CA VAL A 9 -1.25 -6.64 -7.06
C VAL A 9 -2.06 -6.41 -5.80
N PHE A 10 -1.38 -5.93 -4.76
CA PHE A 10 -2.00 -5.41 -3.55
C PHE A 10 -2.01 -3.90 -3.60
N ILE A 11 -3.08 -3.32 -3.06
CA ILE A 11 -3.33 -1.89 -3.06
C ILE A 11 -3.61 -1.47 -1.62
N ASP A 12 -3.00 -0.38 -1.20
CA ASP A 12 -3.30 0.24 0.09
C ASP A 12 -3.06 1.76 0.00
N ASP A 13 -3.68 2.50 0.92
CA ASP A 13 -3.60 3.95 0.96
C ASP A 13 -3.35 4.50 2.37
N SER A 14 -2.80 5.71 2.42
CA SER A 14 -2.49 6.40 3.67
C SER A 14 -2.89 7.86 3.60
N GLY A 15 -3.53 8.35 4.66
CA GLY A 15 -4.18 9.65 4.70
C GLY A 15 -5.69 9.53 4.48
N ASP A 16 -6.39 10.64 4.59
CA ASP A 16 -7.83 10.70 4.32
C ASP A 16 -8.10 11.32 2.94
N PRO A 17 -9.20 10.96 2.27
CA PRO A 17 -9.59 11.60 1.02
C PRO A 17 -10.23 12.99 1.19
N GLY A 18 -10.41 13.47 2.43
CA GLY A 18 -11.02 14.77 2.72
C GLY A 18 -10.06 15.96 2.57
N PHE A 19 -10.63 17.16 2.48
CA PHE A 19 -9.89 18.42 2.31
C PHE A 19 -10.13 19.42 3.45
N LYS A 20 -10.68 18.97 4.58
CA LYS A 20 -10.96 19.83 5.74
C LYS A 20 -9.69 19.92 6.61
N PHE A 21 -8.64 20.56 6.10
CA PHE A 21 -7.32 20.59 6.75
C PHE A 21 -7.36 21.18 8.16
N ALA A 22 -8.17 22.23 8.39
CA ALA A 22 -8.38 22.83 9.70
C ALA A 22 -9.17 21.92 10.68
N LYS A 23 -9.73 20.80 10.20
CA LYS A 23 -10.53 19.84 10.98
C LYS A 23 -9.90 18.44 10.98
N GLY A 24 -8.60 18.34 10.69
CA GLY A 24 -7.85 17.09 10.81
C GLY A 24 -7.67 16.29 9.52
N SER A 25 -8.11 16.79 8.36
CA SER A 25 -7.68 16.17 7.09
C SER A 25 -6.16 16.28 6.93
N SER A 26 -5.53 15.15 6.65
CA SER A 26 -4.14 15.03 6.22
C SER A 26 -3.83 15.96 5.04
N ARG A 27 -2.60 16.43 4.92
CA ARG A 27 -2.16 17.24 3.76
C ARG A 27 -1.70 16.37 2.58
N PHE A 28 -1.28 15.16 2.89
CA PHE A 28 -0.79 14.18 1.94
C PHE A 28 -1.75 13.00 1.89
N PHE A 29 -1.99 12.50 0.67
CA PHE A 29 -2.63 11.22 0.44
C PHE A 29 -1.65 10.36 -0.36
N VAL A 30 -1.34 9.18 0.14
CA VAL A 30 -0.40 8.24 -0.49
C VAL A 30 -1.19 7.03 -0.96
N PHE A 31 -0.97 6.63 -2.20
CA PHE A 31 -1.54 5.42 -2.78
C PHE A 31 -0.40 4.50 -3.19
N ALA A 32 -0.40 3.27 -2.70
CA ALA A 32 0.68 2.31 -2.92
C ALA A 32 0.18 1.04 -3.60
N LEU A 33 0.99 0.56 -4.54
CA LEU A 33 0.83 -0.71 -5.23
C LEU A 33 2.03 -1.61 -4.90
N ILE A 34 1.75 -2.85 -4.50
CA ILE A 34 2.77 -3.90 -4.37
C ILE A 34 2.46 -4.97 -5.40
N CYS A 35 3.38 -5.20 -6.33
CA CYS A 35 3.21 -6.12 -7.44
C CYS A 35 4.14 -7.33 -7.32
N PHE A 36 3.55 -8.51 -7.51
CA PHE A 36 4.23 -9.80 -7.55
C PHE A 36 4.08 -10.42 -8.94
N GLU A 37 5.19 -10.55 -9.65
CA GLU A 37 5.27 -11.28 -10.93
C GLU A 37 5.00 -12.78 -10.73
N ASP A 38 5.60 -13.36 -9.67
CA ASP A 38 5.29 -14.69 -9.18
C ASP A 38 4.51 -14.59 -7.86
N LYS A 39 3.24 -15.03 -7.90
CA LYS A 39 2.33 -15.04 -6.75
C LYS A 39 2.85 -15.90 -5.59
N SER A 40 3.76 -16.84 -5.85
CA SER A 40 4.38 -17.65 -4.81
C SER A 40 5.09 -16.79 -3.76
N HIS A 41 5.70 -15.67 -4.17
CA HIS A 41 6.37 -14.74 -3.24
C HIS A 41 5.39 -14.13 -2.24
N ALA A 42 4.18 -13.74 -2.65
CA ALA A 42 3.17 -13.21 -1.73
C ALA A 42 2.74 -14.26 -0.70
N HIS A 43 2.56 -15.52 -1.13
CA HIS A 43 2.24 -16.62 -0.22
C HIS A 43 3.40 -16.89 0.76
N ASN A 44 4.63 -16.89 0.27
CA ASN A 44 5.82 -17.11 1.09
C ASN A 44 6.02 -16.00 2.13
N ILE A 45 5.78 -14.74 1.77
CA ILE A 45 5.79 -13.62 2.72
C ILE A 45 4.74 -13.84 3.82
N SER A 46 3.51 -14.22 3.46
CA SER A 46 2.45 -14.48 4.45
C SER A 46 2.85 -15.59 5.44
N ASN A 47 3.44 -16.68 4.94
CA ASN A 47 3.95 -17.77 5.77
C ASN A 47 5.12 -17.33 6.67
N ALA A 48 6.08 -16.56 6.13
CA ALA A 48 7.22 -16.07 6.87
C ALA A 48 6.80 -15.08 7.98
N LEU A 49 5.85 -14.20 7.71
CA LEU A 49 5.30 -13.30 8.72
C LEU A 49 4.52 -14.04 9.81
N ARG A 50 3.81 -15.12 9.48
CA ARG A 50 3.17 -15.98 10.49
C ARG A 50 4.21 -16.63 11.40
N GLN A 51 5.31 -17.14 10.84
CA GLN A 51 6.43 -17.69 11.63
C GLN A 51 7.09 -16.62 12.49
N LEU A 52 7.32 -15.41 11.95
CA LEU A 52 7.88 -14.30 12.69
C LEU A 52 7.00 -13.92 13.89
N LYS A 53 5.66 -13.89 13.74
CA LYS A 53 4.74 -13.65 14.86
C LYS A 53 4.98 -14.67 15.98
N THR A 54 5.06 -15.96 15.65
CA THR A 54 5.35 -17.03 16.62
C THR A 54 6.70 -16.83 17.31
N GLN A 55 7.76 -16.51 16.55
CA GLN A 55 9.11 -16.25 17.10
C GLN A 55 9.13 -15.05 18.06
N LEU A 56 8.35 -14.02 17.78
CA LEU A 56 8.21 -12.84 18.64
C LEU A 56 7.22 -13.04 19.80
N GLY A 57 6.72 -14.26 20.02
CA GLY A 57 5.72 -14.57 21.05
C GLY A 57 4.39 -13.85 20.84
N LYS A 58 4.04 -13.53 19.58
CA LYS A 58 2.79 -12.86 19.21
C LYS A 58 1.75 -13.87 18.72
N GLY A 59 0.49 -13.62 19.07
CA GLY A 59 -0.64 -14.41 18.57
C GLY A 59 -0.92 -14.17 17.08
N ASN A 60 -1.75 -15.03 16.48
CA ASN A 60 -2.10 -14.95 15.06
C ASN A 60 -2.78 -13.62 14.67
N GLU A 61 -3.61 -13.10 15.58
CA GLU A 61 -4.33 -11.81 15.44
C GLU A 61 -3.41 -10.58 15.56
N PHE A 62 -2.14 -10.77 15.93
CA PHE A 62 -1.21 -9.65 15.99
C PHE A 62 -0.95 -9.09 14.59
N GLU A 63 -1.12 -7.79 14.44
CA GLU A 63 -0.88 -7.06 13.20
C GLU A 63 0.32 -6.12 13.37
N PHE A 64 1.26 -6.16 12.42
CA PHE A 64 2.38 -5.24 12.40
C PHE A 64 1.88 -3.85 11.96
N LYS A 65 1.69 -2.94 12.91
CA LYS A 65 1.25 -1.57 12.67
C LYS A 65 2.41 -0.60 12.82
N SER A 66 2.65 0.23 11.82
CA SER A 66 3.76 1.19 11.82
C SER A 66 3.85 2.05 13.10
N SER A 67 2.70 2.47 13.64
CA SER A 67 2.60 3.29 14.85
C SER A 67 2.56 2.52 16.18
N LYS A 68 2.24 1.22 16.16
CA LYS A 68 2.05 0.40 17.40
C LYS A 68 3.06 -0.73 17.55
N THR A 69 3.91 -0.94 16.55
CA THR A 69 4.99 -1.94 16.58
C THR A 69 6.29 -1.28 17.04
N GLY A 70 7.02 -1.92 17.97
CA GLY A 70 8.33 -1.43 18.41
C GLY A 70 9.38 -1.49 17.30
N SER A 71 10.40 -0.63 17.36
CA SER A 71 11.41 -0.50 16.30
C SER A 71 12.14 -1.80 15.98
N SER A 72 12.50 -2.60 16.98
CA SER A 72 13.12 -3.92 16.78
C SER A 72 12.24 -4.85 15.95
N HIS A 73 10.95 -4.97 16.30
CA HIS A 73 10.00 -5.80 15.55
C HIS A 73 9.74 -5.27 14.13
N LYS A 74 9.81 -3.95 13.90
CA LYS A 74 9.74 -3.39 12.53
C LYS A 74 10.95 -3.80 11.70
N ILE A 75 12.15 -3.78 12.28
CA ILE A 75 13.38 -4.22 11.59
C ILE A 75 13.24 -5.69 11.22
N GLU A 76 12.82 -6.55 12.15
CA GLU A 76 12.58 -7.98 11.85
C GLU A 76 11.50 -8.21 10.78
N PHE A 77 10.43 -7.41 10.79
CA PHE A 77 9.42 -7.42 9.73
C PHE A 77 10.04 -7.11 8.37
N TRP A 78 10.77 -5.99 8.26
CA TRP A 78 11.40 -5.58 7.00
C TRP A 78 12.46 -6.58 6.53
N ASN A 79 13.31 -7.07 7.44
CA ASN A 79 14.28 -8.12 7.14
C ASN A 79 13.60 -9.39 6.62
N THR A 80 12.42 -9.72 7.14
CA THR A 80 11.65 -10.90 6.71
C THR A 80 11.10 -10.73 5.30
N VAL A 81 10.45 -9.60 5.00
CA VAL A 81 9.78 -9.38 3.70
C VAL A 81 10.77 -9.05 2.58
N ASN A 82 11.86 -8.34 2.87
CA ASN A 82 12.86 -7.91 1.87
C ASN A 82 13.66 -9.07 1.23
N ARG A 83 13.45 -10.31 1.68
CA ARG A 83 14.06 -11.52 1.08
C ARG A 83 13.33 -12.02 -0.16
N TYR A 84 12.17 -11.47 -0.47
CA TYR A 84 11.32 -11.92 -1.57
C TYR A 84 11.25 -10.89 -2.68
N ASN A 85 10.95 -11.35 -3.89
CA ASN A 85 10.86 -10.47 -5.05
C ASN A 85 9.44 -9.89 -5.18
N TYR A 86 9.37 -8.57 -5.15
CA TYR A 86 8.19 -7.78 -5.48
C TYR A 86 8.64 -6.39 -5.90
N SER A 87 7.76 -5.68 -6.60
CA SER A 87 7.98 -4.29 -6.97
C SER A 87 6.97 -3.39 -6.28
N ILE A 88 7.37 -2.17 -5.97
CA ILE A 88 6.49 -1.17 -5.35
C ILE A 88 6.36 0.01 -6.31
N SER A 89 5.13 0.51 -6.47
CA SER A 89 4.88 1.81 -7.08
C SER A 89 3.98 2.63 -6.18
N THR A 90 4.25 3.93 -6.07
CA THR A 90 3.47 4.83 -5.22
C THR A 90 3.18 6.15 -5.91
N ILE A 91 2.03 6.73 -5.59
CA ILE A 91 1.73 8.13 -5.87
C ILE A 91 1.55 8.85 -4.54
N VAL A 92 2.21 10.00 -4.42
CA VAL A 92 2.06 10.91 -3.28
C VAL A 92 1.36 12.18 -3.76
N VAL A 93 0.19 12.44 -3.22
CA VAL A 93 -0.63 13.60 -3.59
C VAL A 93 -0.54 14.65 -2.50
N HIS A 94 0.02 15.81 -2.85
CA HIS A 94 -0.05 17.02 -2.02
C HIS A 94 -1.41 17.69 -2.22
N LYS A 95 -2.37 17.42 -1.32
CA LYS A 95 -3.78 17.81 -1.50
C LYS A 95 -3.99 19.32 -1.57
N GLU A 96 -3.13 20.13 -0.97
CA GLU A 96 -3.25 21.59 -1.06
C GLU A 96 -2.97 22.15 -2.47
N HIS A 97 -2.44 21.34 -3.39
CA HIS A 97 -2.26 21.76 -4.79
C HIS A 97 -3.48 21.45 -5.66
N PHE A 98 -4.47 20.70 -5.14
CA PHE A 98 -5.74 20.54 -5.85
C PHE A 98 -6.53 21.84 -5.86
N ARG A 99 -7.11 22.16 -7.02
CA ARG A 99 -7.98 23.34 -7.23
C ARG A 99 -9.35 22.97 -7.78
N ASN A 100 -9.53 21.75 -8.28
CA ASN A 100 -10.80 21.32 -8.85
C ASN A 100 -11.85 21.11 -7.75
N LYS A 101 -12.86 21.99 -7.71
CA LYS A 101 -13.91 21.99 -6.69
C LYS A 101 -14.71 20.69 -6.66
N SER A 102 -15.01 20.06 -7.81
CA SER A 102 -15.84 18.83 -7.84
C SER A 102 -15.15 17.63 -7.23
N ILE A 103 -13.81 17.63 -7.21
CA ILE A 103 -12.96 16.61 -6.59
C ILE A 103 -12.81 16.90 -5.10
N ILE A 104 -12.57 18.16 -4.74
CA ILE A 104 -12.31 18.58 -3.35
C ILE A 104 -13.55 18.41 -2.45
N THR A 105 -14.75 18.58 -3.00
CA THR A 105 -16.00 18.52 -2.22
C THR A 105 -16.49 17.10 -1.99
N ASN A 106 -16.04 16.12 -2.77
CA ASN A 106 -16.46 14.73 -2.64
C ASN A 106 -15.23 13.81 -2.44
N PRO A 107 -15.03 13.26 -1.23
CA PRO A 107 -13.91 12.35 -0.95
C PRO A 107 -13.86 11.11 -1.88
N GLU A 108 -15.00 10.58 -2.30
CA GLU A 108 -15.07 9.46 -3.23
C GLU A 108 -14.54 9.83 -4.62
N HIS A 109 -14.88 11.03 -5.10
CA HIS A 109 -14.36 11.52 -6.38
C HIS A 109 -12.84 11.69 -6.34
N PHE A 110 -12.30 12.20 -5.22
CA PHE A 110 -10.86 12.30 -5.04
C PHE A 110 -10.19 10.93 -5.03
N TYR A 111 -10.72 9.97 -4.27
CA TYR A 111 -10.19 8.62 -4.22
C TYR A 111 -10.17 7.97 -5.61
N ASN A 112 -11.29 8.01 -6.32
CA ASN A 112 -11.42 7.46 -7.67
C ASN A 112 -10.48 8.14 -8.67
N TYR A 113 -10.31 9.47 -8.56
CA TYR A 113 -9.36 10.21 -9.38
C TYR A 113 -7.92 9.72 -9.18
N VAL A 114 -7.49 9.55 -7.93
CA VAL A 114 -6.14 9.10 -7.59
C VAL A 114 -5.93 7.64 -8.01
N LEU A 115 -6.91 6.77 -7.78
CA LEU A 115 -6.88 5.38 -8.23
C LEU A 115 -6.70 5.28 -9.75
N GLN A 116 -7.53 5.99 -10.52
CA GLN A 116 -7.44 6.00 -11.99
C GLN A 116 -6.10 6.52 -12.48
N HIS A 117 -5.61 7.64 -11.91
CA HIS A 117 -4.28 8.16 -12.24
C HIS A 117 -3.17 7.16 -11.90
N THR A 118 -3.29 6.45 -10.77
CA THR A 118 -2.31 5.44 -10.36
C THR A 118 -2.28 4.30 -11.37
N ILE A 119 -3.42 3.73 -11.72
CA ILE A 119 -3.50 2.62 -12.69
C ILE A 119 -2.95 3.06 -14.05
N ASN A 120 -3.38 4.22 -14.55
CA ASN A 120 -2.98 4.71 -15.87
C ASN A 120 -1.47 5.00 -15.97
N ASN A 121 -0.88 5.61 -14.93
CA ASN A 121 0.55 5.91 -14.90
C ASN A 121 1.41 4.65 -14.67
N ASN A 122 0.83 3.59 -14.12
CA ASN A 122 1.51 2.33 -13.84
C ASN A 122 1.14 1.22 -14.82
N ARG A 123 0.56 1.53 -15.98
CA ARG A 123 0.11 0.51 -16.93
C ARG A 123 1.22 -0.48 -17.31
N LYS A 124 2.41 0.01 -17.64
CA LYS A 124 3.60 -0.83 -17.92
C LYS A 124 4.11 -1.63 -16.73
N PHE A 125 3.84 -1.18 -15.52
CA PHE A 125 4.20 -1.87 -14.28
C PHE A 125 3.20 -3.01 -13.98
N LEU A 126 1.95 -2.83 -14.37
CA LEU A 126 0.84 -3.78 -14.17
C LEU A 126 0.70 -4.82 -15.29
N GLU A 127 1.13 -4.48 -16.52
CA GLU A 127 1.24 -5.38 -17.69
C GLU A 127 2.44 -6.32 -17.57
#